data_AF-A0A1S2NDT5-F1
#
_entry.id   AF-A0A1S2NDT5-F1
#
_cell.length_a   1.000
_cell.length_b   1.000
_cell.length_c   1.000
_cell.angle_alpha   90.00
_cell.angle_beta   90.00
_cell.angle_gamma   90.00
#
_symmetry.space_group_name_H-M   'P 1'
#
loop_
_entity.id
_entity.type
_entity.pdbx_description
1 polymer ?
#
loop_
_entity_poly.entity_id
_entity_poly.type
_entity_poly.pdbx_seq_one_letter_code
_entity_poly.pdbx_strand_id
1 'polypeptide(L)'
;MTMRTSAVLVLTILFLQGCTQRSVEEQSRAFGNDEFTPKAWAAADRLGRGRMLASFLRQYPVKELSADQVRALLGQSTGYADYDENLAYFVGPSNVESEYGKGYLLIFVTDKKTGRIQQLRLVPSVEE
;
A
#
# COMPACT_ATOMS: atom_id res chain seq x y z
N MET A 1 -2.94 39.83 -54.47
CA MET A 1 -1.76 39.18 -53.87
C MET A 1 -2.23 38.54 -52.58
N THR A 2 -2.42 37.22 -52.61
CA THR A 2 -3.16 36.41 -51.64
C THR A 2 -2.29 36.15 -50.40
N MET A 3 -2.72 36.65 -49.25
CA MET A 3 -2.04 36.49 -47.96
C MET A 3 -2.33 35.08 -47.43
N ARG A 4 -1.29 34.23 -47.47
CA ARG A 4 -1.36 32.82 -47.07
C ARG A 4 -1.67 32.71 -45.58
N THR A 5 -2.81 32.10 -45.30
CA THR A 5 -3.14 31.41 -44.06
C THR A 5 -2.03 30.43 -43.69
N SER A 6 -1.45 30.56 -42.52
CA SER A 6 -0.67 29.48 -41.90
C SER A 6 -1.07 29.46 -40.44
N ALA A 7 -2.17 28.74 -40.22
CA ALA A 7 -2.79 28.51 -38.94
C ALA A 7 -1.79 27.84 -38.00
N VAL A 8 -1.68 28.45 -36.82
CA VAL A 8 -1.09 27.92 -35.61
C VAL A 8 -1.73 26.56 -35.32
N LEU A 9 -1.04 25.46 -35.63
CA LEU A 9 -1.49 24.12 -35.27
C LEU A 9 -0.29 23.24 -34.89
N VAL A 10 0.55 23.72 -33.96
CA VAL A 10 1.37 22.83 -33.16
C VAL A 10 0.52 22.44 -31.97
N LEU A 11 -0.30 21.41 -32.22
CA LEU A 11 -1.21 20.79 -31.27
C LEU A 11 -0.42 20.33 -30.06
N THR A 12 -0.73 20.96 -28.93
CA THR A 12 -0.28 20.71 -27.58
C THR A 12 -0.61 19.26 -27.19
N ILE A 13 0.28 18.31 -27.46
CA ILE A 13 0.28 16.98 -26.83
C ILE A 13 1.41 17.00 -25.80
N LEU A 14 1.23 17.80 -24.74
CA LEU A 14 1.99 17.64 -23.52
C LEU A 14 1.33 16.51 -22.75
N PHE A 15 1.90 15.33 -22.96
CA PHE A 15 1.81 14.11 -22.19
C PHE A 15 1.12 14.29 -20.82
N LEU A 16 -0.09 13.75 -20.71
CA LEU A 16 -0.63 13.24 -19.44
C LEU A 16 0.34 12.19 -18.89
N GLN A 17 1.40 12.63 -18.22
CA GLN A 17 2.08 11.77 -17.24
C GLN A 17 1.19 11.75 -16.00
N GLY A 18 0.08 11.02 -16.09
CA GLY A 18 -0.64 10.62 -14.90
C GLY A 18 0.31 9.79 -14.07
N CYS A 19 0.82 10.36 -12.97
CA CYS A 19 1.52 9.64 -11.92
C CYS A 19 0.57 8.56 -11.39
N THR A 20 0.57 7.39 -12.02
CA THR A 20 -0.15 6.21 -11.55
C THR A 20 0.67 5.67 -10.40
N GLN A 21 0.33 6.12 -9.18
CA GLN A 21 0.95 5.60 -7.97
C GLN A 21 0.68 4.09 -7.91
N ARG A 22 1.74 3.28 -7.88
CA ARG A 22 1.64 1.82 -7.83
C ARG A 22 0.78 1.38 -6.65
N SER A 23 0.00 0.34 -6.85
CA SER A 23 -0.78 -0.26 -5.76
C SER A 23 0.16 -0.78 -4.65
N VAL A 24 -0.34 -0.87 -3.42
CA VAL A 24 0.44 -1.45 -2.31
C VAL A 24 0.82 -2.91 -2.59
N GLU A 25 -0.02 -3.66 -3.30
CA GLU A 25 0.32 -5.01 -3.75
C GLU A 25 1.57 -5.00 -4.64
N GLU A 26 1.60 -4.14 -5.67
CA GLU A 26 2.75 -4.04 -6.58
C GLU A 26 4.01 -3.59 -5.84
N GLN A 27 3.91 -2.58 -4.97
CA GLN A 27 5.02 -2.12 -4.14
C GLN A 27 5.57 -3.24 -3.25
N SER A 28 4.69 -4.06 -2.66
CA SER A 28 5.09 -5.11 -1.72
C SER A 28 5.88 -6.26 -2.37
N ARG A 29 5.82 -6.42 -3.69
CA ARG A 29 6.61 -7.43 -4.42
C ARG A 29 8.12 -7.21 -4.28
N ALA A 30 8.55 -5.97 -4.02
CA ALA A 30 9.95 -5.65 -3.75
C ALA A 30 10.48 -6.30 -2.46
N PHE A 31 9.61 -6.64 -1.51
CA PHE A 31 10.02 -7.33 -0.29
C PHE A 31 10.19 -8.83 -0.51
N GLY A 32 9.38 -9.45 -1.36
CA GLY A 32 9.41 -10.88 -1.64
C GLY A 32 8.06 -11.41 -2.14
N ASN A 33 7.98 -12.74 -2.29
CA ASN A 33 6.77 -13.44 -2.73
C ASN A 33 6.53 -14.71 -1.91
N ASP A 34 6.92 -14.71 -0.63
CA ASP A 34 6.68 -15.82 0.27
C ASP A 34 5.16 -16.06 0.38
N GLU A 35 4.74 -17.32 0.51
CA GLU A 35 3.32 -17.65 0.63
C GLU A 35 2.75 -17.12 1.94
N PHE A 36 1.63 -16.40 1.85
CA PHE A 36 0.91 -15.96 3.03
C PHE A 36 0.06 -17.10 3.61
N THR A 37 0.23 -17.34 4.91
CA THR A 37 -0.78 -17.99 5.75
C THR A 37 -0.86 -17.25 7.09
N PRO A 38 -2.02 -17.24 7.79
CA PRO A 38 -2.13 -16.65 9.11
C PRO A 38 -1.09 -17.18 10.11
N LYS A 39 -0.81 -18.49 10.03
CA LYS A 39 0.20 -19.15 10.87
C LYS A 39 1.62 -18.65 10.58
N ALA A 40 2.00 -18.57 9.30
CA ALA A 40 3.32 -18.07 8.90
C ALA A 40 3.49 -16.59 9.27
N TRP A 41 2.46 -15.78 9.05
CA TRP A 41 2.43 -14.37 9.42
C TRP A 41 2.64 -14.16 10.92
N ALA A 42 1.90 -14.91 11.75
CA ALA A 42 2.01 -14.83 13.21
C ALA A 42 3.41 -15.20 13.73
N ALA A 43 4.08 -16.15 13.08
CA ALA A 43 5.43 -16.58 13.46
C ALA A 43 6.55 -15.69 12.89
N ALA A 44 6.24 -14.83 11.92
CA ALA A 44 7.22 -14.02 11.22
C ALA A 44 7.56 -12.72 11.96
N ASP A 45 8.82 -12.32 11.83
CA ASP A 45 9.27 -10.96 12.12
C ASP A 45 8.82 -9.98 11.02
N ARG A 46 9.18 -8.70 11.16
CA ARG A 46 8.83 -7.66 10.18
C ARG A 46 9.30 -8.00 8.75
N LEU A 47 10.48 -8.62 8.62
CA LEU A 47 11.03 -8.98 7.31
C LEU A 47 10.17 -10.07 6.66
N GLY A 48 9.90 -11.16 7.38
CA GLY A 48 9.05 -12.24 6.89
C GLY A 48 7.64 -11.76 6.53
N ARG A 49 7.04 -10.90 7.36
CA ARG A 49 5.74 -10.27 7.05
C ARG A 49 5.79 -9.44 5.77
N GLY A 50 6.86 -8.68 5.57
CA GLY A 50 7.09 -7.97 4.31
C GLY A 50 7.11 -8.90 3.09
N ARG A 51 7.84 -10.03 3.18
CA ARG A 51 7.94 -10.99 2.08
C ARG A 51 6.62 -11.68 1.73
N MET A 52 5.70 -11.80 2.69
CA MET A 52 4.38 -12.40 2.49
C MET A 52 3.31 -11.41 2.00
N LEU A 53 3.57 -10.11 2.08
CA LEU A 53 2.56 -9.06 1.88
C LEU A 53 1.93 -9.13 0.47
N ALA A 54 2.73 -9.34 -0.56
CA ALA A 54 2.22 -9.49 -1.93
C ALA A 54 1.27 -10.70 -2.07
N SER A 55 1.61 -11.82 -1.42
CA SER A 55 0.73 -13.00 -1.41
C SER A 55 -0.58 -12.74 -0.67
N PHE A 56 -0.52 -12.09 0.49
CA PHE A 56 -1.72 -11.72 1.26
C PHE A 56 -2.67 -10.85 0.43
N LEU A 57 -2.14 -9.80 -0.20
CA LEU A 57 -2.95 -8.83 -0.95
C LEU A 57 -3.57 -9.40 -2.23
N ARG A 58 -2.97 -10.44 -2.82
CA ARG A 58 -3.57 -11.21 -3.93
C ARG A 58 -4.69 -12.15 -3.47
N GLN A 59 -4.54 -12.74 -2.28
CA GLN A 59 -5.51 -13.72 -1.76
C GLN A 59 -6.77 -13.05 -1.21
N TYR A 60 -6.64 -11.85 -0.65
CA TYR A 60 -7.73 -11.17 0.05
C TYR A 60 -8.02 -9.79 -0.55
N PRO A 61 -9.25 -9.54 -1.05
CA PRO A 61 -9.67 -8.21 -1.45
C PRO A 61 -9.88 -7.34 -0.20
N VAL A 62 -8.81 -6.71 0.30
CA VAL A 62 -8.79 -6.07 1.62
C VAL A 62 -9.86 -4.99 1.83
N LYS A 63 -10.30 -4.29 0.76
CA LYS A 63 -11.38 -3.29 0.81
C LYS A 63 -12.76 -3.91 1.10
N GLU A 64 -12.88 -5.22 0.98
CA GLU A 64 -14.10 -5.97 1.31
C GLU A 64 -14.10 -6.49 2.75
N LEU A 65 -13.01 -6.28 3.50
CA LEU A 65 -12.86 -6.75 4.87
C LEU A 65 -13.20 -5.66 5.90
N SER A 66 -13.63 -6.08 7.08
CA SER A 66 -13.61 -5.26 8.29
C SER A 66 -12.25 -5.29 8.97
N ALA A 67 -11.99 -4.31 9.85
CA ALA A 67 -10.82 -4.33 10.71
C ALA A 67 -10.75 -5.62 11.54
N ASP A 68 -11.87 -6.12 12.05
CA ASP A 68 -11.91 -7.37 12.82
C ASP A 68 -11.54 -8.59 11.97
N GLN A 69 -11.98 -8.64 10.70
CA GLN A 69 -11.59 -9.70 9.77
C GLN A 69 -10.09 -9.65 9.44
N VAL A 70 -9.53 -8.45 9.23
CA VAL A 70 -8.08 -8.30 9.05
C VAL A 70 -7.32 -8.73 10.30
N ARG A 71 -7.79 -8.35 11.50
CA ARG A 71 -7.18 -8.77 12.77
C ARG A 71 -7.27 -10.28 12.99
N ALA A 72 -8.33 -10.93 12.53
CA ALA A 72 -8.44 -12.39 12.56
C ALA A 72 -7.41 -13.08 11.65
N LEU A 73 -7.00 -12.45 10.55
CA LEU A 73 -6.01 -12.98 9.61
C LEU A 73 -4.56 -12.67 10.05
N LEU A 74 -4.31 -11.46 10.53
CA LEU A 74 -2.96 -10.93 10.76
C LEU A 74 -2.58 -10.83 12.25
N GLY A 75 -3.52 -11.08 13.14
CA GLY A 75 -3.35 -10.86 14.58
C GLY A 75 -3.38 -9.37 14.95
N GLN A 76 -2.95 -9.08 16.17
CA GLN A 76 -2.90 -7.72 16.71
C GLN A 76 -1.93 -6.83 15.92
N SER A 77 -2.29 -5.54 15.78
CA SER A 77 -1.41 -4.52 15.23
C SER A 77 -0.07 -4.51 15.96
N THR A 78 1.00 -4.27 15.21
CA THR A 78 2.36 -4.11 15.78
C THR A 78 2.89 -2.70 15.67
N GLY A 79 2.09 -1.77 15.17
CA GLY A 79 2.36 -0.34 15.15
C GLY A 79 1.08 0.46 15.38
N TYR A 80 1.21 1.78 15.30
CA TYR A 80 0.13 2.73 15.44
C TYR A 80 0.18 3.72 14.27
N ALA A 81 -0.99 4.09 13.72
CA ALA A 81 -1.08 5.06 12.63
C ALA A 81 -2.35 5.91 12.73
N ASP A 82 -2.19 7.19 13.08
CA ASP A 82 -3.18 8.27 13.13
C ASP A 82 -4.33 8.07 14.14
N TYR A 83 -5.01 6.94 14.10
CA TYR A 83 -6.20 6.61 14.91
C TYR A 83 -6.19 5.16 15.38
N ASP A 84 -6.80 4.88 16.55
CA ASP A 84 -6.87 3.55 17.16
C ASP A 84 -7.59 2.51 16.30
N GLU A 85 -8.53 2.92 15.44
CA GLU A 85 -9.28 2.01 14.57
C GLU A 85 -8.46 1.54 13.35
N ASN A 86 -7.37 2.24 13.02
CA ASN A 86 -6.49 1.83 11.93
C ASN A 86 -5.59 0.69 12.39
N LEU A 87 -5.54 -0.38 11.58
CA LEU A 87 -4.59 -1.45 11.84
C LEU A 87 -3.26 -1.12 11.21
N ALA A 88 -2.19 -1.33 11.96
CA ALA A 88 -0.84 -0.98 11.52
C ALA A 88 0.15 -2.10 11.86
N TYR A 89 0.92 -2.53 10.86
CA TYR A 89 1.86 -3.63 10.97
C TYR A 89 3.22 -3.22 10.41
N PHE A 90 4.28 -3.42 11.17
CA PHE A 90 5.64 -3.22 10.66
C PHE A 90 5.98 -4.36 9.71
N VAL A 91 6.45 -4.00 8.52
CA VAL A 91 6.78 -4.92 7.43
C VAL A 91 8.09 -4.51 6.78
N GLY A 92 8.77 -5.46 6.15
CA GLY A 92 9.99 -5.18 5.39
C GLY A 92 11.18 -4.72 6.24
N PRO A 93 12.26 -4.24 5.59
CA PRO A 93 13.49 -3.84 6.27
C PRO A 93 13.31 -2.52 7.05
N SER A 94 14.13 -2.34 8.09
CA SER A 94 14.09 -1.18 8.98
C SER A 94 15.16 -0.13 8.66
N ASN A 95 15.71 -0.17 7.44
CA ASN A 95 16.75 0.73 6.97
C ASN A 95 16.20 2.06 6.42
N VAL A 96 14.88 2.25 6.47
CA VAL A 96 14.20 3.48 6.07
C VAL A 96 13.60 4.18 7.28
N GLU A 97 13.50 5.50 7.22
CA GLU A 97 12.80 6.32 8.21
C GLU A 97 11.40 6.68 7.66
N SER A 98 10.39 6.67 8.53
CA SER A 98 9.02 7.04 8.20
C SER A 98 8.47 8.03 9.23
N GLU A 99 7.33 8.65 8.93
CA GLU A 99 6.59 9.47 9.91
C GLU A 99 6.15 8.68 11.16
N TYR A 100 6.15 7.35 11.08
CA TYR A 100 5.80 6.43 12.17
C TYR A 100 7.03 5.72 12.79
N GLY A 101 8.24 6.22 12.52
CA GLY A 101 9.52 5.67 13.00
C GLY A 101 10.23 4.80 11.97
N LYS A 102 11.11 3.90 12.44
CA LYS A 102 12.00 3.12 11.56
C LYS A 102 11.33 1.90 10.91
N GLY A 103 11.45 1.82 9.59
CA GLY A 103 10.96 0.76 8.73
C GLY A 103 9.63 1.09 8.04
N TYR A 104 9.14 0.13 7.26
CA TYR A 104 7.87 0.27 6.56
C TYR A 104 6.70 -0.10 7.47
N LEU A 105 5.61 0.66 7.36
CA LEU A 105 4.36 0.43 8.05
C LEU A 105 3.24 0.18 7.03
N LEU A 106 2.65 -1.00 7.09
CA LEU A 106 1.41 -1.33 6.38
C LEU A 106 0.24 -0.84 7.22
N ILE A 107 -0.58 0.05 6.65
CA ILE A 107 -1.69 0.69 7.35
C ILE A 107 -3.00 0.38 6.64
N PHE A 108 -3.93 -0.23 7.37
CA PHE A 108 -5.32 -0.41 6.95
C PHE A 108 -6.14 0.74 7.52
N VAL A 109 -6.54 1.66 6.65
CA VAL A 109 -7.38 2.80 7.04
C VAL A 109 -8.82 2.32 7.15
N THR A 110 -9.36 2.40 8.37
CA THR A 110 -10.70 1.91 8.69
C THR A 110 -11.71 3.05 8.61
N ASP A 111 -12.82 2.85 7.89
CA ASP A 111 -13.97 3.73 7.95
C ASP A 111 -14.62 3.65 9.34
N LYS A 112 -14.61 4.77 10.06
CA LYS A 112 -15.04 4.84 11.48
C LYS A 112 -16.53 4.57 11.69
N LYS A 113 -17.36 4.70 10.65
CA LYS A 113 -18.81 4.47 10.76
C LYS A 113 -19.18 3.01 10.55
N THR A 114 -18.47 2.35 9.63
CA THR A 114 -18.81 0.99 9.18
C THR A 114 -17.84 -0.08 9.70
N GLY A 115 -16.66 0.32 10.20
CA GLY A 115 -15.60 -0.60 10.61
C GLY A 115 -14.92 -1.33 9.45
N ARG A 116 -15.19 -0.92 8.20
CA ARG A 116 -14.65 -1.54 6.98
C ARG A 116 -13.35 -0.87 6.54
N ILE A 117 -12.46 -1.63 5.92
CA ILE A 117 -11.24 -1.08 5.36
C ILE A 117 -11.58 -0.24 4.13
N GLN A 118 -11.24 1.04 4.18
CA GLN A 118 -11.46 1.98 3.08
C GLN A 118 -10.24 2.06 2.15
N GLN A 119 -9.05 2.03 2.74
CA GLN A 119 -7.79 2.23 2.04
C GLN A 119 -6.65 1.42 2.68
N LEU A 120 -5.68 1.07 1.85
CA LEU A 120 -4.41 0.51 2.28
C LEU A 120 -3.29 1.51 1.96
N ARG A 121 -2.36 1.71 2.89
CA ARG A 121 -1.14 2.50 2.70
C ARG A 121 0.07 1.65 3.07
N LEU A 122 1.19 1.88 2.37
CA LEU A 122 2.51 1.42 2.77
C LEU A 122 3.37 2.67 2.92
N VAL A 123 3.94 2.86 4.11
CA VAL A 123 4.64 4.10 4.47
C VAL A 123 6.05 3.77 4.98
N PRO A 124 7.13 4.33 4.38
CA PRO A 124 7.10 5.09 3.13
C PRO A 124 6.65 4.21 1.95
N SER A 125 6.28 4.83 0.83
CA SER A 125 6.08 4.07 -0.41
C SER A 125 7.40 3.42 -0.84
N VAL A 126 7.30 2.27 -1.51
CA VAL A 126 8.46 1.67 -2.16
C VAL A 126 8.53 2.23 -3.57
N GLU A 127 9.44 3.18 -3.76
CA GLU A 127 9.83 3.71 -5.06
C GLU A 127 11.04 2.89 -5.54
N GLU A 128 11.04 2.50 -6.82
CA GLU A 128 12.22 1.91 -7.47
C GLU A 128 13.24 2.99 -7.82
#